data_AF-A0A202E8X4-F1
#
_entry.id   AF-A0A202E8X4-F1
#
_cell.length_a   1.000
_cell.length_b   1.000
_cell.length_c   1.000
_cell.angle_alpha   90.00
_cell.angle_beta   90.00
_cell.angle_gamma   90.00
#
_symmetry.space_group_name_H-M   'P 1'
#
loop_
_entity.id
_entity.type
_entity.pdbx_description
1 polymer ?
#
loop_
_entity_poly.entity_id
_entity_poly.type
_entity_poly.pdbx_seq_one_letter_code
_entity_poly.pdbx_strand_id
1 'polypeptide(L)'
;MTNDETDSTTAPTDELIDRREYMKAAGATAVTGLGIGAMATSAAAQETLTENQQTSYDGSFVSFWTDTDDTVSMTLEDGGSYSVDWQNTGNFVVGMGWDPGASRTIEYDATHNPSENSYLCIYGWTTDPLVEYYIIENYGTYRPGDEEHGTHQSDGGTYDIATSERIEEPSIEGTATFTQYWSIRQNSRTSGTVNIGNHFDAWESHGLELGNHDYQIMAVEAWDYQGSNSASVSFSETSGGGGGGGGGGGDDGGSGGDDGGSGGSSGDLADGTYSIQNANSGKGLDVSGQSTDNGANIQQYEYWGGDNQQWHVEDTGGGAYRIENVNSGNVLDVGGESDGANVQQYADHGGDNQRFYLNDQGSGQYHIQPVHTEKALEVESSSTDDGANVQQYEWHGDNNQLWTFDSV
;
A
#
# COMPACT_ATOMS: atom_id res chain seq x y z
N MET A 1 -30.89 1.26 -57.18
CA MET A 1 -31.54 -0.06 -57.32
C MET A 1 -30.42 -1.04 -57.62
N THR A 2 -29.99 -1.92 -56.72
CA THR A 2 -30.54 -2.41 -55.45
C THR A 2 -29.36 -2.98 -54.66
N ASN A 3 -29.40 -2.77 -53.34
CA ASN A 3 -28.54 -3.37 -52.33
C ASN A 3 -28.61 -4.90 -52.40
N ASP A 4 -27.52 -5.56 -52.01
CA ASP A 4 -27.62 -6.90 -51.41
C ASP A 4 -26.68 -6.95 -50.20
N GLU A 5 -27.28 -7.22 -49.05
CA GLU A 5 -26.68 -7.40 -47.72
C GLU A 5 -26.45 -8.90 -47.46
N THR A 6 -25.79 -9.18 -46.34
CA THR A 6 -25.62 -10.47 -45.64
C THR A 6 -24.48 -11.32 -46.19
N ASP A 7 -23.49 -11.71 -45.38
CA ASP A 7 -23.67 -12.54 -44.19
C ASP A 7 -22.57 -12.26 -43.15
N SER A 8 -22.94 -11.69 -42.00
CA SER A 8 -22.09 -11.65 -40.80
C SER A 8 -22.32 -12.96 -40.06
N THR A 9 -21.34 -13.86 -40.13
CA THR A 9 -21.39 -15.11 -39.39
C THR A 9 -21.28 -14.84 -37.89
N THR A 10 -22.44 -14.94 -37.24
CA THR A 10 -22.63 -15.07 -35.79
C THR A 10 -21.72 -16.16 -35.22
N ALA A 11 -20.86 -15.79 -34.26
CA ALA A 11 -20.15 -16.75 -33.42
C ALA A 11 -21.15 -17.54 -32.57
N PRO A 12 -20.88 -18.82 -32.27
CA PRO A 12 -21.86 -19.73 -31.71
C PRO A 12 -22.14 -19.39 -30.24
N THR A 13 -23.42 -19.14 -29.96
CA THR A 13 -23.99 -19.15 -28.60
C THR A 13 -24.13 -20.61 -28.16
N ASP A 14 -23.24 -21.10 -27.30
CA ASP A 14 -23.52 -22.30 -26.50
C ASP A 14 -22.74 -22.26 -25.18
N GLU A 15 -23.50 -22.36 -24.09
CA GLU A 15 -23.09 -22.52 -22.67
C GLU A 15 -21.95 -21.65 -22.14
N LEU A 16 -22.19 -20.33 -22.06
CA LEU A 16 -21.56 -19.53 -21.00
C LEU A 16 -22.16 -19.97 -19.67
N ILE A 17 -21.34 -20.55 -18.78
CA ILE A 17 -21.74 -20.78 -17.40
C ILE A 17 -22.15 -19.43 -16.80
N ASP A 18 -23.46 -19.26 -16.58
CA ASP A 18 -24.07 -18.09 -15.98
C ASP A 18 -23.49 -17.91 -14.56
N ARG A 19 -22.81 -16.76 -14.31
CA ARG A 19 -22.26 -16.36 -12.98
C ARG A 19 -23.29 -16.53 -11.84
N ARG A 20 -24.58 -16.58 -12.19
CA ARG A 20 -25.73 -16.81 -11.32
C ARG A 20 -25.73 -18.10 -10.51
N GLU A 21 -25.23 -19.23 -11.04
CA GLU A 21 -25.20 -20.49 -10.26
C GLU A 21 -24.11 -20.46 -9.17
N TYR A 22 -23.08 -19.64 -9.36
CA TYR A 22 -21.91 -19.60 -8.48
C TYR A 22 -22.07 -18.62 -7.30
N MET A 23 -22.54 -17.39 -7.55
CA MET A 23 -22.62 -16.33 -6.53
C MET A 23 -23.67 -16.56 -5.42
N LYS A 24 -24.54 -17.58 -5.54
CA LYS A 24 -25.52 -17.94 -4.50
C LYS A 24 -25.13 -19.18 -3.66
N ALA A 25 -24.05 -19.89 -4.01
CA ALA A 25 -23.67 -21.13 -3.35
C ALA A 25 -22.56 -20.97 -2.29
N ALA A 26 -21.77 -19.89 -2.31
CA ALA A 26 -20.65 -19.69 -1.39
C ALA A 26 -21.05 -19.36 0.08
N GLY A 27 -22.33 -19.14 0.36
CA GLY A 27 -22.83 -18.66 1.66
C GLY A 27 -22.94 -19.69 2.80
N ALA A 28 -22.63 -20.98 2.63
CA ALA A 28 -22.68 -21.94 3.75
C ALA A 28 -21.99 -23.27 3.43
N THR A 29 -20.71 -23.45 3.79
CA THR A 29 -20.18 -24.74 4.28
C THR A 29 -18.94 -24.52 5.15
N ALA A 30 -19.12 -24.53 6.47
CA ALA A 30 -18.02 -24.72 7.41
C ALA A 30 -17.67 -26.22 7.47
N VAL A 31 -16.46 -26.60 7.05
CA VAL A 31 -15.97 -27.98 7.25
C VAL A 31 -15.29 -28.07 8.61
N THR A 32 -15.96 -28.71 9.56
CA THR A 32 -15.37 -29.13 10.84
C THR A 32 -14.38 -30.28 10.63
N GLY A 33 -13.09 -30.03 10.83
CA GLY A 33 -12.06 -31.05 10.99
C GLY A 33 -11.72 -31.28 12.47
N LEU A 34 -12.22 -32.36 13.06
CA LEU A 34 -11.80 -32.84 14.40
C LEU A 34 -10.61 -33.80 14.27
N GLY A 35 -9.54 -33.53 15.02
CA GLY A 35 -8.43 -34.47 15.23
C GLY A 35 -7.49 -34.02 16.34
N ILE A 36 -7.76 -34.44 17.58
CA ILE A 36 -6.88 -34.20 18.74
C ILE A 36 -5.66 -35.13 18.64
N GLY A 37 -4.43 -34.57 18.62
CA GLY A 37 -3.23 -35.35 18.90
C GLY A 37 -1.89 -34.70 18.49
N ALA A 38 -1.09 -34.33 19.50
CA ALA A 38 0.33 -33.95 19.50
C ALA A 38 0.71 -32.60 18.85
N MET A 39 1.29 -31.70 19.68
CA MET A 39 1.90 -30.45 19.22
C MET A 39 3.20 -30.74 18.47
N ALA A 40 3.10 -30.75 17.15
CA ALA A 40 4.13 -30.29 16.25
C ALA A 40 3.53 -29.08 15.52
N THR A 41 4.22 -27.95 15.47
CA THR A 41 3.85 -26.84 14.58
C THR A 41 4.08 -27.35 13.14
N SER A 42 3.07 -27.98 12.55
CA SER A 42 3.08 -28.30 11.13
C SER A 42 2.98 -26.99 10.37
N ALA A 43 3.93 -26.73 9.46
CA ALA A 43 3.72 -25.80 8.37
C ALA A 43 2.34 -26.09 7.74
N ALA A 44 1.55 -25.06 7.47
CA ALA A 44 0.34 -25.24 6.70
C ALA A 44 0.71 -25.87 5.35
N ALA A 45 -0.07 -26.83 4.88
CA ALA A 45 0.16 -27.39 3.56
C ALA A 45 -0.29 -26.35 2.53
N GLN A 46 0.57 -26.01 1.55
CA GLN A 46 0.21 -25.18 0.41
C GLN A 46 -1.08 -25.71 -0.25
N GLU A 47 -2.02 -24.81 -0.56
CA GLU A 47 -3.29 -25.13 -1.18
C GLU A 47 -3.29 -24.66 -2.64
N THR A 48 -3.61 -25.53 -3.59
CA THR A 48 -3.71 -25.17 -5.01
C THR A 48 -5.16 -25.14 -5.46
N LEU A 49 -5.58 -23.99 -5.99
CA LEU A 49 -6.89 -23.76 -6.57
C LEU A 49 -6.82 -23.91 -8.09
N THR A 50 -7.81 -24.59 -8.68
CA THR A 50 -7.96 -24.78 -10.14
C THR A 50 -9.38 -24.52 -10.63
N GLU A 51 -10.29 -24.18 -9.71
CA GLU A 51 -11.71 -23.98 -9.98
C GLU A 51 -12.12 -22.63 -9.40
N ASN A 52 -13.09 -21.99 -10.07
CA ASN A 52 -13.71 -20.75 -9.62
C ASN A 52 -14.10 -20.83 -8.15
N GLN A 53 -13.60 -19.90 -7.33
CA GLN A 53 -13.95 -19.77 -5.91
C GLN A 53 -13.46 -18.47 -5.28
N GLN A 54 -14.14 -18.11 -4.19
CA GLN A 54 -13.67 -17.13 -3.22
C GLN A 54 -13.54 -17.81 -1.86
N THR A 55 -12.45 -17.52 -1.16
CA THR A 55 -12.15 -18.12 0.14
C THR A 55 -11.28 -17.19 0.98
N SER A 56 -10.80 -17.67 2.12
CA SER A 56 -9.77 -16.99 2.90
C SER A 56 -8.62 -17.96 3.18
N TYR A 57 -7.40 -17.46 3.05
CA TYR A 57 -6.19 -18.22 3.33
C TYR A 57 -5.21 -17.32 4.07
N ASP A 58 -4.69 -17.79 5.20
CA ASP A 58 -3.76 -17.07 6.08
C ASP A 58 -4.20 -15.62 6.39
N GLY A 59 -5.49 -15.43 6.66
CA GLY A 59 -6.07 -14.13 6.99
C GLY A 59 -6.34 -13.19 5.80
N SER A 60 -5.96 -13.57 4.58
CA SER A 60 -6.23 -12.80 3.36
C SER A 60 -7.46 -13.32 2.61
N PHE A 61 -8.19 -12.43 1.95
CA PHE A 61 -9.23 -12.80 0.99
C PHE A 61 -8.58 -13.36 -0.28
N VAL A 62 -9.21 -14.36 -0.88
CA VAL A 62 -8.74 -15.01 -2.12
C VAL A 62 -9.88 -15.02 -3.12
N SER A 63 -9.60 -14.63 -4.35
CA SER A 63 -10.51 -14.77 -5.48
C SER A 63 -9.82 -15.48 -6.63
N PHE A 64 -10.48 -16.52 -7.14
CA PHE A 64 -10.06 -17.26 -8.32
C PHE A 64 -11.23 -17.30 -9.30
N TRP A 65 -11.03 -16.74 -10.49
CA TRP A 65 -12.01 -16.81 -11.58
C TRP A 65 -11.34 -17.10 -12.92
N THR A 66 -11.92 -18.02 -13.69
CA THR A 66 -11.57 -18.39 -15.06
C THR A 66 -12.84 -18.76 -15.84
N ASP A 67 -12.83 -18.55 -17.15
CA ASP A 67 -13.83 -19.07 -18.09
C ASP A 67 -13.40 -20.39 -18.77
N THR A 68 -12.15 -20.80 -18.54
CA THR A 68 -11.54 -21.97 -19.16
C THR A 68 -10.90 -22.84 -18.08
N ASP A 69 -11.65 -23.82 -17.60
CA ASP A 69 -11.21 -24.78 -16.58
C ASP A 69 -9.91 -25.50 -16.99
N ASP A 70 -9.14 -25.93 -15.99
CA ASP A 70 -7.88 -26.69 -16.15
C ASP A 70 -6.75 -25.97 -16.93
N THR A 71 -6.87 -24.67 -17.21
CA THR A 71 -5.83 -23.88 -17.91
C THR A 71 -5.05 -22.92 -17.03
N VAL A 72 -5.48 -22.75 -15.78
CA VAL A 72 -4.84 -21.90 -14.77
C VAL A 72 -4.91 -22.58 -13.41
N SER A 73 -3.85 -22.44 -12.62
CA SER A 73 -3.80 -22.87 -11.23
C SER A 73 -3.16 -21.79 -10.37
N MET A 74 -3.70 -21.58 -9.16
CA MET A 74 -3.19 -20.64 -8.18
C MET A 74 -2.80 -21.42 -6.92
N THR A 75 -1.52 -21.36 -6.52
CA THR A 75 -1.05 -21.99 -5.28
C THR A 75 -0.90 -20.92 -4.21
N LEU A 76 -1.62 -21.11 -3.10
CA LEU A 76 -1.61 -20.24 -1.92
C LEU A 76 -0.43 -20.60 -1.03
N GLU A 77 0.31 -19.58 -0.61
CA GLU A 77 1.55 -19.69 0.14
C GLU A 77 1.45 -18.86 1.43
N ASP A 78 2.30 -19.17 2.42
CA ASP A 78 2.27 -18.48 3.72
C ASP A 78 2.65 -17.00 3.58
N GLY A 79 2.09 -16.13 4.45
CA GLY A 79 2.50 -14.73 4.54
C GLY A 79 1.99 -13.83 3.41
N GLY A 80 0.76 -14.06 2.94
CA GLY A 80 0.13 -13.21 1.91
C GLY A 80 0.76 -13.36 0.53
N SER A 81 1.28 -14.56 0.22
CA SER A 81 1.91 -14.86 -1.07
C SER A 81 1.13 -15.92 -1.85
N TYR A 82 1.24 -15.87 -3.17
CA TYR A 82 0.71 -16.90 -4.05
C TYR A 82 1.50 -17.00 -5.35
N SER A 83 1.42 -18.16 -5.99
CA SER A 83 1.93 -18.37 -7.35
C SER A 83 0.80 -18.74 -8.30
N VAL A 84 0.95 -18.38 -9.57
CA VAL A 84 0.00 -18.66 -10.65
C VAL A 84 0.74 -19.30 -11.79
N ASP A 85 0.25 -20.43 -12.28
CA ASP A 85 0.69 -21.07 -13.51
C ASP A 85 -0.49 -21.09 -14.48
N TRP A 86 -0.26 -20.71 -15.73
CA TRP A 86 -1.29 -20.81 -16.76
C TRP A 86 -0.74 -21.27 -18.11
N GLN A 87 -1.61 -21.90 -18.89
CA GLN A 87 -1.28 -22.40 -20.21
C GLN A 87 -2.50 -22.44 -21.14
N ASN A 88 -2.37 -21.83 -22.33
CA ASN A 88 -3.40 -21.83 -23.39
C ASN A 88 -4.80 -21.50 -22.85
N THR A 89 -4.91 -20.38 -22.14
CA THR A 89 -6.11 -20.02 -21.37
C THR A 89 -6.98 -19.01 -22.13
N GLY A 90 -8.29 -19.07 -21.88
CA GLY A 90 -9.26 -18.08 -22.35
C GLY A 90 -9.12 -16.78 -21.55
N ASN A 91 -9.88 -16.63 -20.47
CA ASN A 91 -9.77 -15.51 -19.56
C ASN A 91 -9.68 -15.98 -18.11
N PHE A 92 -8.81 -15.36 -17.32
CA PHE A 92 -8.82 -15.51 -15.86
C PHE A 92 -8.42 -14.22 -15.16
N VAL A 93 -8.92 -14.05 -13.93
CA VAL A 93 -8.45 -13.06 -12.96
C VAL A 93 -8.35 -13.77 -11.60
N VAL A 94 -7.14 -13.85 -11.08
CA VAL A 94 -6.87 -14.54 -9.80
C VAL A 94 -5.96 -13.71 -8.93
N GLY A 95 -6.16 -13.77 -7.61
CA GLY A 95 -5.34 -13.01 -6.68
C GLY A 95 -5.81 -13.09 -5.23
N MET A 96 -5.01 -12.47 -4.38
CA MET A 96 -5.26 -12.36 -2.94
C MET A 96 -5.30 -10.90 -2.52
N GLY A 97 -6.00 -10.61 -1.42
CA GLY A 97 -6.14 -9.26 -0.89
C GLY A 97 -7.16 -9.19 0.22
N TRP A 98 -8.17 -8.33 0.01
CA TRP A 98 -9.08 -7.89 1.05
C TRP A 98 -10.53 -7.86 0.55
N ASP A 99 -11.43 -8.09 1.49
CA ASP A 99 -12.87 -7.88 1.32
C ASP A 99 -13.40 -7.25 2.63
N PRO A 100 -13.81 -5.96 2.64
CA PRO A 100 -13.90 -5.07 1.49
C PRO A 100 -12.57 -4.40 1.10
N GLY A 101 -12.55 -3.79 -0.09
CA GLY A 101 -11.54 -2.86 -0.58
C GLY A 101 -11.51 -1.55 0.21
N ALA A 102 -10.38 -0.84 0.13
CA ALA A 102 -10.17 0.42 0.82
C ALA A 102 -9.05 1.24 0.16
N SER A 103 -8.96 2.52 0.53
CA SER A 103 -7.77 3.34 0.32
C SER A 103 -6.66 2.85 1.25
N ARG A 104 -5.90 1.86 0.80
CA ARG A 104 -4.77 1.29 1.52
C ARG A 104 -3.48 1.46 0.72
N THR A 105 -2.37 1.48 1.43
CA THR A 105 -1.05 1.41 0.80
C THR A 105 -0.54 -0.01 0.94
N ILE A 106 -0.13 -0.60 -0.18
CA ILE A 106 0.39 -1.95 -0.21
C ILE A 106 1.85 -1.93 -0.67
N GLU A 107 2.64 -2.89 -0.19
CA GLU A 107 3.90 -3.25 -0.82
C GLU A 107 3.73 -4.61 -1.47
N TYR A 108 4.29 -4.77 -2.67
CA TYR A 108 4.29 -6.06 -3.36
C TYR A 108 5.65 -6.34 -4.00
N ASP A 109 5.98 -7.63 -4.12
CA ASP A 109 7.08 -8.13 -4.92
C ASP A 109 6.57 -9.30 -5.77
N ALA A 110 6.85 -9.24 -7.07
CA ALA A 110 6.32 -10.21 -8.01
C ALA A 110 7.29 -10.58 -9.13
N THR A 111 7.08 -11.78 -9.66
CA THR A 111 7.57 -12.17 -10.98
C THR A 111 6.41 -12.11 -11.96
N HIS A 112 6.57 -11.38 -13.06
CA HIS A 112 5.55 -11.30 -14.11
C HIS A 112 6.23 -10.94 -15.44
N ASN A 113 6.41 -11.93 -16.32
CA ASN A 113 7.13 -11.77 -17.59
C ASN A 113 6.35 -12.39 -18.77
N PRO A 114 5.11 -11.95 -19.03
CA PRO A 114 4.28 -12.55 -20.05
C PRO A 114 4.83 -12.31 -21.46
N SER A 115 4.71 -13.33 -22.31
CA SER A 115 5.00 -13.22 -23.74
C SER A 115 3.79 -12.76 -24.57
N GLU A 116 2.59 -12.81 -23.97
CA GLU A 116 1.31 -12.42 -24.58
C GLU A 116 0.49 -11.53 -23.62
N ASN A 117 -0.83 -11.43 -23.82
CA ASN A 117 -1.66 -10.50 -23.06
C ASN A 117 -1.90 -10.98 -21.62
N SER A 118 -1.34 -10.25 -20.66
CA SER A 118 -1.51 -10.52 -19.23
C SER A 118 -1.16 -9.29 -18.42
N TYR A 119 -1.80 -9.12 -17.26
CA TYR A 119 -1.63 -7.98 -16.37
C TYR A 119 -1.20 -8.42 -14.97
N LEU A 120 -0.40 -7.56 -14.33
CA LEU A 120 -0.13 -7.55 -12.91
C LEU A 120 -0.65 -6.22 -12.35
N CYS A 121 -1.63 -6.28 -11.44
CA CYS A 121 -2.38 -5.09 -11.07
C CYS A 121 -3.04 -5.18 -9.69
N ILE A 122 -3.42 -4.03 -9.13
CA ILE A 122 -4.52 -3.99 -8.18
C ILE A 122 -5.82 -4.06 -8.97
N TYR A 123 -6.71 -4.94 -8.54
CA TYR A 123 -8.01 -5.17 -9.15
C TYR A 123 -9.09 -5.15 -8.07
N GLY A 124 -10.25 -4.55 -8.37
CA GLY A 124 -11.38 -4.60 -7.45
C GLY A 124 -12.66 -4.04 -8.04
N TRP A 125 -13.70 -4.06 -7.21
CA TRP A 125 -15.03 -3.62 -7.60
C TRP A 125 -15.63 -2.64 -6.60
N THR A 126 -16.52 -1.78 -7.10
CA THR A 126 -17.49 -1.06 -6.27
C THR A 126 -18.91 -1.31 -6.74
N THR A 127 -19.87 -1.04 -5.86
CA THR A 127 -21.31 -1.04 -6.13
C THR A 127 -21.88 0.35 -5.86
N ASP A 128 -22.92 0.76 -6.60
CA ASP A 128 -23.53 2.10 -6.50
C ASP A 128 -22.51 3.28 -6.52
N PRO A 129 -21.82 3.54 -7.64
CA PRO A 129 -21.93 2.88 -8.95
C PRO A 129 -21.18 1.55 -9.06
N LEU A 130 -21.67 0.69 -9.97
CA LEU A 130 -20.98 -0.54 -10.37
C LEU A 130 -19.77 -0.17 -11.23
N VAL A 131 -18.58 -0.37 -10.67
CA VAL A 131 -17.29 -0.07 -11.32
C VAL A 131 -16.35 -1.25 -11.10
N GLU A 132 -15.66 -1.63 -12.16
CA GLU A 132 -14.51 -2.54 -12.09
C GLU A 132 -13.24 -1.68 -12.25
N TYR A 133 -12.30 -1.72 -11.32
CA TYR A 133 -11.15 -0.83 -11.37
C TYR A 133 -9.81 -1.57 -11.35
N TYR A 134 -8.82 -0.91 -11.96
CA TYR A 134 -7.49 -1.44 -12.20
C TYR A 134 -6.42 -0.40 -11.93
N ILE A 135 -5.37 -0.80 -11.20
CA ILE A 135 -4.08 -0.10 -11.15
C ILE A 135 -3.03 -1.03 -11.73
N ILE A 136 -2.69 -0.82 -13.00
CA ILE A 136 -1.79 -1.68 -13.79
C ILE A 136 -0.34 -1.31 -13.49
N GLU A 137 0.40 -2.26 -12.91
CA GLU A 137 1.82 -2.11 -12.59
C GLU A 137 2.72 -2.70 -13.67
N ASN A 138 2.27 -3.78 -14.31
CA ASN A 138 2.92 -4.39 -15.47
C ASN A 138 1.88 -5.04 -16.38
N TYR A 139 2.14 -5.03 -17.69
CA TYR A 139 1.30 -5.68 -18.69
C TYR A 139 2.15 -6.28 -19.81
N GLY A 140 1.59 -7.26 -20.52
CA GLY A 140 2.23 -7.93 -21.64
C GLY A 140 2.10 -7.17 -22.96
N THR A 141 1.56 -7.83 -23.98
CA THR A 141 1.56 -7.30 -25.36
C THR A 141 0.50 -6.24 -25.64
N TYR A 142 -0.47 -6.07 -24.74
CA TYR A 142 -1.59 -5.15 -24.91
C TYR A 142 -1.71 -4.21 -23.71
N ARG A 143 -1.84 -2.91 -23.99
CA ARG A 143 -2.10 -1.86 -22.98
C ARG A 143 -3.62 -1.62 -22.93
N PRO A 144 -4.26 -1.69 -21.75
CA PRO A 144 -5.70 -1.48 -21.61
C PRO A 144 -6.12 0.00 -21.70
N GLY A 145 -7.44 0.25 -21.68
CA GLY A 145 -8.08 1.58 -21.67
C GLY A 145 -8.50 2.08 -23.05
N ASP A 146 -9.73 2.61 -23.16
CA ASP A 146 -10.29 3.13 -24.42
C ASP A 146 -10.35 4.68 -24.48
N GLU A 147 -10.86 5.33 -23.43
CA GLU A 147 -10.98 6.79 -23.34
C GLU A 147 -10.01 7.35 -22.30
N GLU A 148 -9.11 8.23 -22.71
CA GLU A 148 -8.07 8.82 -21.86
C GLU A 148 -8.56 10.08 -21.13
N HIS A 149 -8.27 10.19 -19.83
CA HIS A 149 -8.69 11.29 -18.95
C HIS A 149 -7.54 12.16 -18.44
N GLY A 150 -6.29 11.73 -18.60
CA GLY A 150 -5.12 12.48 -18.16
C GLY A 150 -4.07 11.58 -17.53
N THR A 151 -3.26 12.14 -16.64
CA THR A 151 -2.21 11.40 -15.93
C THR A 151 -2.13 11.88 -14.49
N HIS A 152 -1.72 11.01 -13.57
CA HIS A 152 -1.31 11.40 -12.22
C HIS A 152 0.03 10.74 -11.84
N GLN A 153 0.63 11.21 -10.76
CA GLN A 153 1.86 10.66 -10.19
C GLN A 153 1.55 9.98 -8.87
N SER A 154 2.05 8.77 -8.69
CA SER A 154 2.03 8.03 -7.42
C SER A 154 3.24 7.11 -7.37
N ASP A 155 3.80 6.87 -6.19
CA ASP A 155 4.80 5.81 -5.96
C ASP A 155 6.00 5.83 -6.94
N GLY A 156 6.49 7.03 -7.26
CA GLY A 156 7.60 7.24 -8.20
C GLY A 156 7.29 6.90 -9.67
N GLY A 157 6.01 6.72 -10.01
CA GLY A 157 5.51 6.45 -11.35
C GLY A 157 4.58 7.55 -11.87
N THR A 158 4.46 7.62 -13.20
CA THR A 158 3.36 8.34 -13.86
C THR A 158 2.38 7.29 -14.38
N TYR A 159 1.11 7.50 -14.11
CA TYR A 159 0.02 6.64 -14.51
C TYR A 159 -0.90 7.40 -15.45
N ASP A 160 -1.21 6.81 -16.59
CA ASP A 160 -2.29 7.29 -17.46
C ASP A 160 -3.64 6.90 -16.84
N ILE A 161 -4.61 7.81 -16.87
CA ILE A 161 -5.97 7.56 -16.40
C ILE A 161 -6.85 7.32 -17.62
N ALA A 162 -7.53 6.19 -17.66
CA ALA A 162 -8.44 5.86 -18.76
C ALA A 162 -9.72 5.18 -18.26
N THR A 163 -10.71 5.09 -19.14
CA THR A 163 -11.95 4.34 -18.94
C THR A 163 -12.25 3.39 -20.11
N SER A 164 -12.98 2.32 -19.82
CA SER A 164 -13.60 1.44 -20.83
C SER A 164 -15.04 1.14 -20.44
N GLU A 165 -15.93 0.98 -21.41
CA GLU A 165 -17.32 0.59 -21.15
C GLU A 165 -17.52 -0.90 -21.44
N ARG A 166 -18.11 -1.63 -20.48
CA ARG A 166 -18.47 -3.04 -20.62
C ARG A 166 -19.99 -3.12 -20.73
N ILE A 167 -20.50 -3.66 -21.85
CA ILE A 167 -21.93 -3.65 -22.18
C ILE A 167 -22.49 -5.06 -22.14
N GLU A 168 -23.46 -5.30 -21.24
CA GLU A 168 -24.07 -6.63 -21.02
C GLU A 168 -23.00 -7.71 -20.74
N GLU A 169 -22.00 -7.34 -19.95
CA GLU A 169 -20.86 -8.18 -19.63
C GLU A 169 -21.00 -8.75 -18.20
N PRO A 170 -20.33 -9.86 -17.90
CA PRO A 170 -20.34 -10.41 -16.56
C PRO A 170 -19.73 -9.45 -15.51
N SER A 171 -20.43 -9.19 -14.40
CA SER A 171 -19.97 -8.40 -13.23
C SER A 171 -20.18 -9.13 -11.89
N ILE A 172 -19.83 -8.51 -10.76
CA ILE A 172 -20.18 -9.01 -9.41
C ILE A 172 -21.70 -8.95 -9.11
N GLU A 173 -22.47 -8.19 -9.89
CA GLU A 173 -23.94 -8.11 -9.81
C GLU A 173 -24.64 -8.97 -10.88
N GLY A 174 -23.89 -9.84 -11.58
CA GLY A 174 -24.37 -10.61 -12.73
C GLY A 174 -24.12 -9.87 -14.05
N THR A 175 -24.86 -10.19 -15.11
CA THR A 175 -24.75 -9.48 -16.39
C THR A 175 -25.20 -8.04 -16.23
N ALA A 176 -24.31 -7.09 -16.51
CA ALA A 176 -24.56 -5.67 -16.34
C ALA A 176 -23.83 -4.83 -17.39
N THR A 177 -24.20 -3.56 -17.49
CA THR A 177 -23.40 -2.53 -18.17
C THR A 177 -22.73 -1.67 -17.12
N PHE A 178 -21.40 -1.59 -17.15
CA PHE A 178 -20.59 -0.92 -16.14
C PHE A 178 -19.33 -0.30 -16.77
N THR A 179 -18.73 0.63 -16.05
CA THR A 179 -17.50 1.29 -16.49
C THR A 179 -16.29 0.69 -15.79
N GLN A 180 -15.21 0.53 -16.54
CA GLN A 180 -13.90 0.18 -16.01
C GLN A 180 -13.05 1.43 -15.80
N TYR A 181 -12.42 1.57 -14.64
CA TYR A 181 -11.48 2.64 -14.35
C TYR A 181 -10.05 2.11 -14.35
N TRP A 182 -9.15 2.84 -15.03
CA TRP A 182 -7.78 2.40 -15.22
C TRP A 182 -6.80 3.46 -14.72
N SER A 183 -5.83 3.03 -13.93
CA SER A 183 -4.54 3.72 -13.74
C SER A 183 -3.47 2.84 -14.38
N ILE A 184 -2.77 3.33 -15.40
CA ILE A 184 -1.85 2.50 -16.20
C ILE A 184 -0.44 3.06 -16.10
N ARG A 185 0.46 2.33 -15.45
CA ARG A 185 1.83 2.80 -15.26
C ARG A 185 2.54 2.93 -16.61
N GLN A 186 3.11 4.10 -16.89
CA GLN A 186 3.83 4.36 -18.15
C GLN A 186 5.12 3.54 -18.29
N ASN A 187 5.71 3.13 -17.16
CA ASN A 187 6.87 2.26 -17.14
C ASN A 187 6.55 1.05 -16.27
N SER A 188 6.48 -0.14 -16.85
CA SER A 188 6.18 -1.36 -16.09
C SER A 188 7.17 -1.61 -14.97
N ARG A 189 6.69 -2.15 -13.85
CA ARG A 189 7.49 -2.69 -12.74
C ARG A 189 6.81 -3.91 -12.13
N THR A 190 7.58 -4.76 -11.47
CA THR A 190 7.06 -5.98 -10.83
C THR A 190 7.25 -5.99 -9.32
N SER A 191 7.66 -4.87 -8.73
CA SER A 191 7.70 -4.71 -7.28
C SER A 191 7.64 -3.23 -6.91
N GLY A 192 7.23 -2.97 -5.67
CA GLY A 192 7.20 -1.64 -5.07
C GLY A 192 5.94 -1.39 -4.26
N THR A 193 5.76 -0.14 -3.88
CA THR A 193 4.60 0.34 -3.12
C THR A 193 3.50 0.81 -4.08
N VAL A 194 2.25 0.51 -3.78
CA VAL A 194 1.08 1.10 -4.45
C VAL A 194 0.21 1.76 -3.38
N ASN A 195 0.19 3.09 -3.37
CA ASN A 195 -0.76 3.86 -2.56
C ASN A 195 -2.07 3.96 -3.33
N ILE A 196 -2.98 3.03 -3.07
CA ILE A 196 -4.24 2.90 -3.81
C ILE A 196 -5.11 4.16 -3.64
N GLY A 197 -5.03 4.82 -2.49
CA GLY A 197 -5.75 6.08 -2.22
C GLY A 197 -5.42 7.17 -3.25
N ASN A 198 -4.14 7.32 -3.62
CA ASN A 198 -3.74 8.30 -4.63
C ASN A 198 -4.43 8.08 -5.99
N HIS A 199 -4.66 6.82 -6.36
CA HIS A 199 -5.36 6.48 -7.60
C HIS A 199 -6.84 6.81 -7.51
N PHE A 200 -7.46 6.52 -6.36
CA PHE A 200 -8.87 6.83 -6.11
C PHE A 200 -9.11 8.34 -6.14
N ASP A 201 -8.28 9.12 -5.45
CA ASP A 201 -8.32 10.59 -5.45
C ASP A 201 -8.10 11.16 -6.86
N ALA A 202 -7.17 10.58 -7.62
CA ALA A 202 -6.92 10.97 -9.01
C ALA A 202 -8.14 10.72 -9.89
N TRP A 203 -8.78 9.55 -9.80
CA TRP A 203 -10.01 9.24 -10.53
C TRP A 203 -11.14 10.22 -10.17
N GLU A 204 -11.38 10.47 -8.88
CA GLU A 204 -12.40 11.41 -8.43
C GLU A 204 -12.14 12.84 -8.95
N SER A 205 -10.88 13.29 -8.97
CA SER A 205 -10.51 14.60 -9.52
C SER A 205 -10.81 14.76 -11.02
N HIS A 206 -10.93 13.64 -11.73
CA HIS A 206 -11.33 13.55 -13.14
C HIS A 206 -12.83 13.22 -13.33
N GLY A 207 -13.63 13.22 -12.25
CA GLY A 207 -15.06 12.96 -12.27
C GLY A 207 -15.43 11.48 -12.38
N LEU A 208 -14.50 10.59 -12.05
CA LEU A 208 -14.68 9.15 -12.03
C LEU A 208 -14.91 8.69 -10.58
N GLU A 209 -16.15 8.81 -10.12
CA GLU A 209 -16.54 8.51 -8.73
C GLU A 209 -16.63 6.99 -8.49
N LEU A 210 -15.95 6.51 -7.44
CA LEU A 210 -16.10 5.14 -6.96
C LEU A 210 -17.32 5.00 -6.04
N GLY A 211 -17.91 3.80 -6.02
CA GLY A 211 -19.03 3.45 -5.15
C GLY A 211 -18.60 2.83 -3.82
N ASN A 212 -19.50 2.05 -3.22
CA ASN A 212 -19.20 1.24 -2.05
C ASN A 212 -18.30 0.07 -2.45
N HIS A 213 -17.14 -0.07 -1.80
CA HIS A 213 -16.18 -1.13 -2.09
C HIS A 213 -16.75 -2.54 -1.84
N ASP A 214 -16.55 -3.42 -2.81
CA ASP A 214 -16.61 -4.89 -2.70
C ASP A 214 -15.17 -5.41 -2.51
N TYR A 215 -14.75 -6.55 -3.04
CA TYR A 215 -13.36 -7.03 -2.86
C TYR A 215 -12.30 -6.21 -3.63
N GLN A 216 -11.06 -6.32 -3.16
CA GLN A 216 -9.86 -5.72 -3.75
C GLN A 216 -8.67 -6.66 -3.60
N ILE A 217 -8.00 -7.01 -4.68
CA ILE A 217 -6.90 -7.99 -4.69
C ILE A 217 -5.69 -7.47 -5.48
N MET A 218 -4.51 -7.89 -5.09
CA MET A 218 -3.36 -7.91 -6.00
C MET A 218 -3.58 -9.10 -6.93
N ALA A 219 -3.67 -8.85 -8.23
CA ALA A 219 -4.15 -9.80 -9.22
C ALA A 219 -3.15 -10.05 -10.35
N VAL A 220 -3.23 -11.28 -10.86
CA VAL A 220 -2.74 -11.65 -12.19
C VAL A 220 -3.96 -11.92 -13.06
N GLU A 221 -3.98 -11.32 -14.25
CA GLU A 221 -5.02 -11.52 -15.26
C GLU A 221 -4.37 -11.93 -16.59
N ALA A 222 -5.04 -12.76 -17.37
CA ALA A 222 -4.66 -13.01 -18.77
C ALA A 222 -5.89 -13.27 -19.64
N TRP A 223 -5.81 -12.85 -20.90
CA TRP A 223 -6.89 -13.02 -21.88
C TRP A 223 -6.36 -13.46 -23.24
N ASP A 224 -6.99 -14.48 -23.82
CA ASP A 224 -6.64 -15.17 -25.07
C ASP A 224 -5.14 -15.49 -25.15
N TYR A 225 -4.61 -16.08 -24.06
CA TYR A 225 -3.17 -16.31 -23.91
C TYR A 225 -2.78 -17.67 -24.49
N GLN A 226 -1.95 -17.65 -25.51
CA GLN A 226 -1.37 -18.84 -26.13
C GLN A 226 0.05 -19.09 -25.59
N GLY A 227 0.35 -20.33 -25.21
CA GLY A 227 1.63 -20.68 -24.58
C GLY A 227 1.50 -20.88 -23.07
N SER A 228 2.62 -20.81 -22.35
CA SER A 228 2.66 -21.07 -20.91
C SER A 228 3.50 -20.00 -20.22
N ASN A 229 3.06 -19.58 -19.03
CA ASN A 229 3.76 -18.64 -18.21
C ASN A 229 3.42 -18.86 -16.73
N SER A 230 4.18 -18.23 -15.86
CA SER A 230 3.92 -18.22 -14.43
C SER A 230 4.24 -16.86 -13.80
N ALA A 231 3.64 -16.64 -12.64
CA ALA A 231 3.88 -15.49 -11.80
C ALA A 231 3.95 -15.93 -10.33
N SER A 232 4.76 -15.24 -9.55
CA SER A 232 4.75 -15.30 -8.09
C SER A 232 4.46 -13.91 -7.58
N VAL A 233 3.63 -13.78 -6.55
CA VAL A 233 3.25 -12.49 -5.97
C VAL A 233 3.29 -12.64 -4.46
N SER A 234 4.03 -11.76 -3.81
CA SER A 234 3.89 -11.46 -2.38
C SER A 234 3.37 -10.05 -2.24
N PHE A 235 2.48 -9.82 -1.28
CA PHE A 235 2.02 -8.48 -0.97
C PHE A 235 1.67 -8.37 0.51
N SER A 236 1.73 -7.15 1.02
CA SER A 236 1.29 -6.83 2.37
C SER A 236 0.65 -5.45 2.41
N GLU A 237 -0.39 -5.29 3.22
CA GLU A 237 -0.88 -3.96 3.58
C GLU A 237 0.14 -3.33 4.50
N THR A 238 0.62 -2.14 4.13
CA THR A 238 1.42 -1.32 5.05
C THR A 238 0.46 -0.80 6.12
N SER A 239 0.75 -1.06 7.39
CA SER A 239 -0.12 -0.62 8.49
C SER A 239 -0.05 0.90 8.66
N GLY A 240 -0.91 1.61 7.94
CA GLY A 240 -1.08 3.08 8.00
C GLY A 240 -2.56 3.44 7.98
N GLY A 241 -3.07 3.94 9.11
CA GLY A 241 -4.48 4.01 9.45
C GLY A 241 -5.33 4.95 8.59
N GLY A 242 -6.39 4.40 8.00
CA GLY A 242 -7.53 5.16 7.50
C GLY A 242 -8.38 5.70 8.66
N GLY A 243 -8.62 7.02 8.64
CA GLY A 243 -9.38 7.75 9.66
C GLY A 243 -10.88 7.43 9.67
N GLY A 244 -11.46 7.46 10.87
CA GLY A 244 -12.90 7.40 11.11
C GLY A 244 -13.21 7.59 12.60
N GLY A 245 -13.55 8.82 12.99
CA GLY A 245 -13.72 9.23 14.38
C GLY A 245 -14.89 8.59 15.14
N GLY A 246 -14.77 8.57 16.47
CA GLY A 246 -15.83 8.16 17.38
C GLY A 246 -15.30 7.96 18.80
N GLY A 247 -15.35 9.00 19.61
CA GLY A 247 -14.67 9.06 20.91
C GLY A 247 -15.29 8.21 22.03
N GLY A 248 -14.52 8.10 23.12
CA GLY A 248 -15.07 7.94 24.46
C GLY A 248 -14.39 6.89 25.36
N GLY A 249 -13.29 7.29 26.00
CA GLY A 249 -13.09 7.23 27.45
C GLY A 249 -12.96 5.87 28.18
N GLY A 250 -11.89 5.77 29.00
CA GLY A 250 -11.97 5.14 30.32
C GLY A 250 -10.89 4.10 30.66
N ASP A 251 -9.80 4.59 31.24
CA ASP A 251 -8.91 4.09 32.31
C ASP A 251 -8.83 2.61 32.74
N ASP A 252 -7.57 2.30 33.15
CA ASP A 252 -7.07 1.36 34.16
C ASP A 252 -6.73 -0.11 33.79
N GLY A 253 -5.42 -0.34 33.59
CA GLY A 253 -4.62 -1.01 34.65
C GLY A 253 -4.07 -2.42 34.38
N GLY A 254 -2.74 -2.53 34.26
CA GLY A 254 -1.97 -3.53 35.02
C GLY A 254 -1.17 -4.62 34.28
N SER A 255 0.14 -4.34 34.13
CA SER A 255 1.29 -5.19 34.53
C SER A 255 1.57 -6.55 33.86
N GLY A 256 2.64 -6.56 33.05
CA GLY A 256 3.85 -7.36 33.34
C GLY A 256 4.17 -8.57 32.46
N GLY A 257 5.40 -8.61 31.93
CA GLY A 257 6.17 -9.85 31.73
C GLY A 257 6.85 -10.03 30.37
N ASP A 258 8.14 -9.71 30.35
CA ASP A 258 9.27 -10.20 29.53
C ASP A 258 9.02 -11.39 28.57
N ASP A 259 9.46 -11.27 27.30
CA ASP A 259 10.71 -11.84 26.75
C ASP A 259 10.60 -12.09 25.23
N GLY A 260 11.66 -11.69 24.50
CA GLY A 260 12.06 -12.34 23.25
C GLY A 260 11.73 -11.62 21.95
N GLY A 261 12.33 -10.45 21.72
CA GLY A 261 12.28 -9.73 20.43
C GLY A 261 13.04 -10.47 19.32
N SER A 262 12.29 -11.27 18.56
CA SER A 262 12.59 -11.62 17.17
C SER A 262 11.39 -11.12 16.38
N GLY A 263 11.55 -10.03 15.64
CA GLY A 263 10.44 -9.46 14.86
C GLY A 263 10.95 -8.33 13.99
N GLY A 264 11.26 -8.65 12.73
CA GLY A 264 11.23 -7.65 11.67
C GLY A 264 9.89 -7.83 10.96
N SER A 265 9.00 -6.85 11.10
CA SER A 265 7.74 -6.77 10.36
C SER A 265 7.43 -5.30 10.07
N SER A 266 7.17 -5.02 8.79
CA SER A 266 6.21 -4.05 8.23
C SER A 266 6.21 -2.59 8.71
N GLY A 267 6.54 -1.66 7.79
CA GLY A 267 6.10 -0.25 7.84
C GLY A 267 6.87 0.70 8.76
N ASP A 268 7.72 0.16 9.61
CA ASP A 268 8.60 0.91 10.49
C ASP A 268 9.88 1.30 9.73
N LEU A 269 10.25 2.59 9.77
CA LEU A 269 11.62 3.00 9.42
C LEU A 269 12.56 2.10 10.24
N ALA A 270 13.41 1.34 9.56
CA ALA A 270 14.28 0.38 10.22
C ALA A 270 15.18 1.07 11.25
N ASP A 271 15.49 0.37 12.34
CA ASP A 271 16.50 0.85 13.28
C ASP A 271 17.82 1.08 12.53
N GLY A 272 18.41 2.26 12.72
CA GLY A 272 19.57 2.64 11.92
C GLY A 272 20.12 4.01 12.23
N THR A 273 21.22 4.33 11.54
CA THR A 273 21.80 5.67 11.57
C THR A 273 21.41 6.40 10.30
N TYR A 274 20.82 7.56 10.46
CA TYR A 274 20.25 8.35 9.37
C TYR A 274 20.78 9.77 9.37
N SER A 275 20.86 10.34 8.18
CA SER A 275 20.75 11.78 7.98
C SER A 275 19.27 12.10 7.78
N ILE A 276 18.77 13.08 8.53
CA ILE A 276 17.38 13.51 8.47
C ILE A 276 17.37 14.85 7.75
N GLN A 277 16.78 14.95 6.55
CA GLN A 277 16.88 16.15 5.72
C GLN A 277 15.52 16.76 5.41
N ASN A 278 15.40 18.09 5.52
CA ASN A 278 14.14 18.78 5.26
C ASN A 278 13.81 18.77 3.76
N ALA A 279 12.59 18.42 3.38
CA ALA A 279 12.18 18.30 1.99
C ALA A 279 12.11 19.65 1.23
N ASN A 280 11.90 20.76 1.94
CA ASN A 280 11.87 22.09 1.32
C ASN A 280 13.27 22.62 0.99
N SER A 281 14.25 22.42 1.87
CA SER A 281 15.59 23.00 1.74
C SER A 281 16.67 22.02 1.29
N GLY A 282 16.45 20.71 1.47
CA GLY A 282 17.48 19.67 1.31
C GLY A 282 18.58 19.73 2.37
N LYS A 283 18.35 20.38 3.52
CA LYS A 283 19.33 20.56 4.60
C LYS A 283 19.09 19.59 5.75
N GLY A 284 20.17 19.20 6.42
CA GLY A 284 20.14 18.23 7.49
C GLY A 284 19.67 18.81 8.83
N LEU A 285 19.00 17.98 9.62
CA LEU A 285 18.70 18.19 11.03
C LEU A 285 20.02 18.21 11.82
N ASP A 286 20.35 19.36 12.39
CA ASP A 286 21.68 19.68 12.90
C ASP A 286 21.61 20.15 14.36
N VAL A 287 22.44 19.57 15.22
CA VAL A 287 22.66 20.12 16.56
C VAL A 287 23.59 21.33 16.45
N SER A 288 23.04 22.51 16.79
CA SER A 288 23.73 23.78 16.64
C SER A 288 25.11 23.79 17.33
N GLY A 289 26.13 24.07 16.53
CA GLY A 289 27.51 24.19 17.02
C GLY A 289 28.13 22.88 17.49
N GLN A 290 27.59 21.72 17.08
CA GLN A 290 28.05 20.39 17.51
C GLN A 290 28.00 20.20 19.03
N SER A 291 27.13 20.93 19.71
CA SER A 291 27.03 20.89 21.16
C SER A 291 26.62 19.50 21.64
N THR A 292 27.13 19.10 22.81
CA THR A 292 26.70 17.89 23.53
C THR A 292 25.85 18.22 24.76
N ASP A 293 25.56 19.50 24.98
CA ASP A 293 24.82 19.94 26.16
C ASP A 293 23.31 19.72 25.99
N ASN A 294 22.64 19.43 27.11
CA ASN A 294 21.18 19.45 27.21
C ASN A 294 20.64 20.85 26.88
N GLY A 295 19.56 20.89 26.10
CA GLY A 295 18.93 22.11 25.63
C GLY A 295 19.66 22.76 24.45
N ALA A 296 20.65 22.10 23.84
CA ALA A 296 21.24 22.62 22.61
C ALA A 296 20.20 22.60 21.48
N ASN A 297 20.20 23.68 20.69
CA ASN A 297 19.19 23.91 19.67
C ASN A 297 19.29 22.92 18.52
N ILE A 298 18.14 22.48 18.01
CA ILE A 298 18.05 21.80 16.72
C ILE A 298 17.71 22.83 15.64
N GLN A 299 18.51 22.83 14.59
CA GLN A 299 18.39 23.73 13.45
C GLN A 299 18.49 22.93 12.16
N GLN A 300 18.20 23.54 11.02
CA GLN A 300 18.69 23.00 9.74
C GLN A 300 20.05 23.60 9.38
N TYR A 301 20.90 22.82 8.73
CA TYR A 301 22.16 23.30 8.18
C TYR A 301 22.55 22.50 6.94
N GLU A 302 23.35 23.06 6.03
CA GLU A 302 23.98 22.30 4.95
C GLU A 302 24.54 20.97 5.48
N TYR A 303 24.12 19.85 4.88
CA TYR A 303 24.56 18.52 5.29
C TYR A 303 26.00 18.27 4.82
N TRP A 304 26.91 17.99 5.76
CA TRP A 304 28.32 17.69 5.47
C TRP A 304 28.78 16.37 6.10
N GLY A 305 27.86 15.60 6.69
CA GLY A 305 28.12 14.28 7.25
C GLY A 305 28.75 14.26 8.64
N GLY A 306 28.70 15.38 9.38
CA GLY A 306 29.16 15.43 10.76
C GLY A 306 28.30 14.60 11.71
N ASP A 307 28.89 14.05 12.77
CA ASP A 307 28.17 13.24 13.77
C ASP A 307 27.02 14.02 14.45
N ASN A 308 27.07 15.37 14.45
CA ASN A 308 26.00 16.22 14.95
C ASN A 308 24.79 16.33 13.99
N GLN A 309 24.89 15.77 12.78
CA GLN A 309 23.86 15.70 11.75
C GLN A 309 23.42 14.26 11.47
N GLN A 310 23.96 13.30 12.22
CA GLN A 310 23.60 11.89 12.14
C GLN A 310 22.79 11.52 13.37
N TRP A 311 21.80 10.65 13.16
CA TRP A 311 20.81 10.31 14.16
C TRP A 311 20.60 8.80 14.20
N HIS A 312 20.80 8.19 15.36
CA HIS A 312 20.33 6.85 15.64
C HIS A 312 18.81 6.89 15.84
N VAL A 313 18.08 6.25 14.95
CA VAL A 313 16.63 6.14 15.00
C VAL A 313 16.30 4.72 15.41
N GLU A 314 15.56 4.57 16.50
CA GLU A 314 15.24 3.27 17.10
C GLU A 314 13.77 3.21 17.46
N ASP A 315 13.07 2.16 17.04
CA ASP A 315 11.71 1.88 17.48
C ASP A 315 11.69 1.59 18.99
N THR A 316 10.78 2.26 19.71
CA THR A 316 10.55 2.07 21.14
C THR A 316 9.26 1.30 21.43
N GLY A 317 8.60 0.80 20.39
CA GLY A 317 7.34 0.08 20.42
C GLY A 317 6.14 1.00 20.26
N GLY A 318 5.03 0.44 19.76
CA GLY A 318 3.79 1.20 19.55
C GLY A 318 3.89 2.24 18.42
N GLY A 319 4.83 2.07 17.49
CA GLY A 319 5.08 2.97 16.36
C GLY A 319 5.87 4.23 16.71
N ALA A 320 6.34 4.36 17.95
CA ALA A 320 7.05 5.53 18.43
C ALA A 320 8.57 5.31 18.41
N TYR A 321 9.30 6.32 17.93
CA TYR A 321 10.74 6.28 17.77
C TYR A 321 11.47 7.15 18.79
N ARG A 322 12.65 6.67 19.19
CA ARG A 322 13.71 7.49 19.79
C ARG A 322 14.64 7.96 18.68
N ILE A 323 14.93 9.26 18.64
CA ILE A 323 15.86 9.86 17.67
C ILE A 323 17.03 10.43 18.47
N GLU A 324 18.15 9.73 18.48
CA GLU A 324 19.33 10.02 19.29
C GLU A 324 20.48 10.57 18.43
N ASN A 325 21.05 11.70 18.84
CA ASN A 325 22.16 12.30 18.11
C ASN A 325 23.45 11.49 18.28
N VAL A 326 24.12 11.15 17.18
CA VAL A 326 25.35 10.32 17.19
C VAL A 326 26.49 11.00 17.95
N ASN A 327 26.62 12.33 17.87
CA ASN A 327 27.71 13.07 18.53
C ASN A 327 27.53 13.19 20.05
N SER A 328 26.30 13.38 20.54
CA SER A 328 26.04 13.70 21.95
C SER A 328 25.47 12.54 22.78
N GLY A 329 24.77 11.59 22.14
CA GLY A 329 23.96 10.58 22.82
C GLY A 329 22.69 11.13 23.48
N ASN A 330 22.37 12.41 23.25
CA ASN A 330 21.11 13.01 23.66
C ASN A 330 20.04 12.78 22.58
N VAL A 331 18.78 12.78 22.98
CA VAL A 331 17.64 12.56 22.09
C VAL A 331 16.99 13.86 21.66
N LEU A 332 16.32 13.83 20.52
CA LEU A 332 15.42 14.88 20.06
C LEU A 332 14.33 15.11 21.11
N ASP A 333 14.11 16.37 21.47
CA ASP A 333 13.26 16.77 22.59
C ASP A 333 12.48 18.05 22.22
N VAL A 334 11.17 18.03 22.42
CA VAL A 334 10.33 19.22 22.21
C VAL A 334 10.09 19.92 23.54
N GLY A 335 10.49 21.18 23.63
CA GLY A 335 10.50 21.94 24.89
C GLY A 335 9.14 22.47 25.38
N GLY A 336 8.05 22.16 24.69
CA GLY A 336 6.69 22.60 25.05
C GLY A 336 5.60 21.97 24.18
N GLU A 337 4.35 22.44 24.30
CA GLU A 337 3.18 21.93 23.55
C GLU A 337 2.59 22.98 22.58
N SER A 338 2.98 24.24 22.72
CA SER A 338 2.48 25.34 21.88
C SER A 338 3.12 25.34 20.50
N ASP A 339 2.46 25.98 19.53
CA ASP A 339 3.08 26.28 18.24
C ASP A 339 4.29 27.17 18.44
N GLY A 340 5.36 26.86 17.70
CA GLY A 340 6.65 27.50 17.88
C GLY A 340 7.42 27.05 19.13
N ALA A 341 6.99 25.99 19.81
CA ALA A 341 7.84 25.41 20.85
C ALA A 341 9.11 24.84 20.22
N ASN A 342 10.23 25.13 20.87
CA ASN A 342 11.55 24.80 20.35
C ASN A 342 11.81 23.30 20.34
N VAL A 343 12.49 22.81 19.30
CA VAL A 343 13.08 21.48 19.29
C VAL A 343 14.55 21.59 19.69
N GLN A 344 14.95 20.79 20.66
CA GLN A 344 16.28 20.77 21.26
C GLN A 344 16.77 19.33 21.38
N GLN A 345 18.02 19.13 21.79
CA GLN A 345 18.45 17.83 22.30
C GLN A 345 18.41 17.81 23.83
N TYR A 346 18.10 16.67 24.42
CA TYR A 346 18.15 16.50 25.87
C TYR A 346 18.48 15.04 26.25
N ALA A 347 18.98 14.81 27.46
CA ALA A 347 19.18 13.46 27.98
C ALA A 347 17.85 12.69 27.98
N ASP A 348 17.86 11.44 27.49
CA ASP A 348 16.66 10.61 27.42
C ASP A 348 16.12 10.32 28.82
N HIS A 349 14.86 10.70 29.03
CA HIS A 349 14.08 10.41 30.22
C HIS A 349 12.78 9.68 29.88
N GLY A 350 12.62 9.22 28.64
CA GLY A 350 11.47 8.45 28.20
C GLY A 350 10.15 9.21 28.17
N GLY A 351 10.19 10.53 28.08
CA GLY A 351 8.96 11.34 28.00
C GLY A 351 8.37 11.32 26.59
N ASP A 352 7.06 11.49 26.48
CA ASP A 352 6.36 11.56 25.19
C ASP A 352 6.84 12.72 24.31
N ASN A 353 7.43 13.77 24.91
CA ASN A 353 8.08 14.87 24.21
C ASN A 353 9.47 14.51 23.61
N GLN A 354 9.93 13.28 23.84
CA GLN A 354 11.17 12.68 23.33
C GLN A 354 10.90 11.40 22.53
N ARG A 355 9.64 11.17 22.16
CA ARG A 355 9.20 10.06 21.33
C ARG A 355 8.46 10.64 20.14
N PHE A 356 8.65 10.03 18.98
CA PHE A 356 8.11 10.58 17.73
C PHE A 356 7.46 9.50 16.90
N TYR A 357 6.27 9.76 16.38
CA TYR A 357 5.73 9.01 15.26
C TYR A 357 6.39 9.52 13.99
N LEU A 358 6.90 8.59 13.17
CA LEU A 358 7.44 8.89 11.85
C LEU A 358 6.34 8.57 10.82
N ASN A 359 5.48 9.55 10.57
CA ASN A 359 4.34 9.38 9.68
C ASN A 359 4.80 9.47 8.23
N ASP A 360 4.90 8.35 7.52
CA ASP A 360 5.22 8.33 6.08
C ASP A 360 4.19 9.15 5.29
N GLN A 361 4.68 10.09 4.49
CA GLN A 361 3.92 10.97 3.61
C GLN A 361 4.10 10.58 2.14
N GLY A 362 4.77 9.45 1.88
CA GLY A 362 5.12 8.94 0.57
C GLY A 362 6.45 9.48 0.06
N SER A 363 6.97 8.85 -1.00
CA SER A 363 8.24 9.25 -1.66
C SER A 363 9.46 9.33 -0.71
N GLY A 364 9.45 8.56 0.39
CA GLY A 364 10.51 8.58 1.40
C GLY A 364 10.54 9.83 2.28
N GLN A 365 9.46 10.61 2.28
CA GLN A 365 9.28 11.79 3.11
C GLN A 365 8.36 11.46 4.29
N TYR A 366 8.69 11.97 5.45
CA TYR A 366 8.00 11.72 6.71
C TYR A 366 7.63 13.04 7.36
N HIS A 367 6.46 13.09 7.98
CA HIS A 367 6.14 14.05 9.02
C HIS A 367 6.57 13.46 10.36
N ILE A 368 7.48 14.15 11.05
CA ILE A 368 7.93 13.77 12.40
C ILE A 368 6.96 14.40 13.41
N GLN A 369 6.15 13.57 14.08
CA GLN A 369 5.15 13.99 15.06
C GLN A 369 5.59 13.65 16.49
N PRO A 370 5.77 14.62 17.39
CA PRO A 370 6.01 14.34 18.81
C PRO A 370 4.82 13.62 19.44
N VAL A 371 5.03 12.53 20.20
CA VAL A 371 3.93 11.72 20.77
C VAL A 371 3.02 12.53 21.71
N HIS A 372 3.55 13.55 22.39
CA HIS A 372 2.77 14.38 23.32
C HIS A 372 1.86 15.41 22.63
N THR A 373 1.88 15.50 21.29
CA THR A 373 1.03 16.43 20.51
C THR A 373 0.60 15.83 19.16
N GLU A 374 -0.34 16.48 18.48
CA GLU A 374 -0.71 16.15 17.08
C GLU A 374 0.04 17.03 16.06
N LYS A 375 1.21 17.58 16.45
CA LYS A 375 1.95 18.60 15.70
C LYS A 375 3.09 18.02 14.88
N ALA A 376 3.72 18.86 14.05
CA ALA A 376 4.84 18.50 13.21
C ALA A 376 6.11 19.23 13.60
N LEU A 377 7.25 18.54 13.54
CA LEU A 377 8.53 19.21 13.43
C LEU A 377 8.62 19.92 12.08
N GLU A 378 8.93 21.20 12.11
CA GLU A 378 9.05 22.04 10.94
C GLU A 378 10.25 22.97 11.02
N VAL A 379 10.72 23.41 9.86
CA VAL A 379 11.63 24.55 9.76
C VAL A 379 10.82 25.85 9.83
N GLU A 380 11.15 26.70 10.80
CA GLU A 380 10.43 27.95 11.08
C GLU A 380 10.33 28.83 9.83
N SER A 381 9.10 29.30 9.54
CA SER A 381 8.79 30.18 8.40
C SER A 381 9.19 29.62 7.03
N SER A 382 9.28 28.29 6.90
CA SER A 382 9.73 27.60 5.68
C SER A 382 11.09 28.08 5.16
N SER A 383 11.94 28.58 6.07
CA SER A 383 13.25 29.13 5.71
C SER A 383 14.13 28.08 5.02
N THR A 384 14.98 28.51 4.10
CA THR A 384 16.02 27.67 3.48
C THR A 384 17.42 28.07 3.95
N ASP A 385 17.54 28.96 4.94
CA ASP A 385 18.83 29.45 5.43
C ASP A 385 19.49 28.45 6.39
N ASP A 386 20.82 28.48 6.46
CA ASP A 386 21.58 27.75 7.48
C ASP A 386 21.32 28.35 8.86
N GLY A 387 21.10 27.48 9.83
CA GLY A 387 20.77 27.87 11.20
C GLY A 387 19.31 28.29 11.40
N ALA A 388 18.43 28.07 10.42
CA ALA A 388 17.01 28.25 10.64
C ALA A 388 16.49 27.26 11.69
N ASN A 389 15.63 27.74 12.57
CA ASN A 389 15.18 26.99 13.74
C ASN A 389 14.28 25.82 13.35
N VAL A 390 14.38 24.71 14.07
CA VAL A 390 13.39 23.63 14.02
C VAL A 390 12.49 23.75 15.24
N GLN A 391 11.19 23.77 14.99
CA GLN A 391 10.16 23.95 16.01
C GLN A 391 9.03 22.94 15.77
N GLN A 392 8.15 22.77 16.75
CA GLN A 392 6.87 22.14 16.46
C GLN A 392 5.83 23.18 16.01
N TYR A 393 4.92 22.79 15.13
CA TYR A 393 3.79 23.61 14.70
C TYR A 393 2.61 22.73 14.28
N GLU A 394 1.41 23.31 14.19
CA GLU A 394 0.24 22.67 13.59
C GLU A 394 0.60 22.04 12.23
N TRP A 395 0.18 20.78 12.02
CA TRP A 395 0.39 20.09 10.76
C TRP A 395 -0.50 20.69 9.66
N HIS A 396 0.14 21.08 8.55
CA HIS A 396 -0.52 21.62 7.36
C HIS A 396 0.04 21.04 6.05
N GLY A 397 1.01 20.13 6.10
CA GLY A 397 1.44 19.34 4.93
C GLY A 397 2.41 20.04 3.98
N ASP A 398 2.91 21.22 4.32
CA ASP A 398 3.88 21.92 3.48
C ASP A 398 5.27 21.28 3.58
N ASN A 399 6.09 21.43 2.54
CA ASN A 399 7.42 20.81 2.44
C ASN A 399 8.37 21.18 3.60
N ASN A 400 8.14 22.28 4.32
CA ASN A 400 8.96 22.64 5.48
C ASN A 400 8.67 21.76 6.72
N GLN A 401 7.60 20.96 6.69
CA GLN A 401 7.21 19.99 7.72
C GLN A 401 7.56 18.53 7.34
N LEU A 402 8.13 18.33 6.15
CA LEU A 402 8.49 17.03 5.60
C LEU A 402 9.99 16.77 5.69
N TRP A 403 10.36 15.53 6.01
CA TRP A 403 11.75 15.12 6.24
C TRP A 403 12.06 13.78 5.57
N THR A 404 13.20 13.66 4.90
CA THR A 404 13.70 12.36 4.39
C THR A 404 14.67 11.74 5.38
N PHE A 405 14.74 10.42 5.41
CA PHE A 405 15.67 9.65 6.23
C PHE A 405 16.61 8.85 5.33
N ASP A 406 17.82 9.37 5.10
CA ASP A 406 18.83 8.70 4.27
C ASP A 406 19.85 7.98 5.17
N SER A 407 19.99 6.66 5.02
CA SER A 407 20.94 5.86 5.80
C SER A 407 22.39 6.31 5.58
N VAL A 408 23.17 6.35 6.66
CA VAL A 408 24.58 6.85 6.68
C VAL A 408 25.60 5.73 6.69
#